data_AF-A0AA35IEY1-F1
#
_entry.id   AF-A0AA35IEY1-F1
#
_cell.length_a   1.000
_cell.length_b   1.000
_cell.length_c   1.000
_cell.angle_alpha   90.00
_cell.angle_beta   90.00
_cell.angle_gamma   90.00
#
_symmetry.space_group_name_H-M   'P 1'
#
loop_
_entity.id
_entity.type
_entity.pdbx_description
1 polymer ?
#
loop_
_entity_poly.entity_id
_entity_poly.type
_entity_poly.pdbx_seq_one_letter_code
_entity_poly.pdbx_strand_id
1 'polypeptide(L)'
;MPIISVKKAFPFAVDGNQVVEIQTGEQEVSERCALVAVEHLGVAEYLDGSGPPESDPLKMKVPELKEWLTAKGIAFEPGAKKEELQALVPSND
;
A
#
# COMPACT_ATOMS: atom_id res chain seq x y z
N MET A 1 -4.16 -1.79 15.13
CA MET A 1 -2.73 -1.70 14.77
C MET A 1 -2.63 -2.13 13.31
N PRO A 2 -1.90 -1.40 12.44
CA PRO A 2 -1.82 -1.74 11.03
C PRO A 2 -1.12 -3.08 10.79
N ILE A 3 -1.64 -3.84 9.83
CA ILE A 3 -1.00 -5.06 9.34
C ILE A 3 -0.24 -4.72 8.07
N ILE A 4 1.06 -5.02 8.04
CA ILE A 4 1.92 -4.81 6.87
C ILE A 4 2.51 -6.12 6.37
N SER A 5 2.70 -6.22 5.06
CA SER A 5 3.46 -7.28 4.40
C SER A 5 4.88 -6.80 4.15
N VAL A 6 5.84 -7.31 4.92
CA VAL A 6 7.25 -6.93 4.82
C VAL A 6 7.92 -7.77 3.74
N LYS A 7 8.34 -7.13 2.65
CA LYS A 7 9.06 -7.76 1.53
C LYS A 7 10.54 -7.95 1.83
N LYS A 8 11.13 -7.10 2.67
CA LYS A 8 12.55 -7.13 3.04
C LYS A 8 12.72 -6.80 4.52
N ALA A 9 13.47 -7.64 5.22
CA ALA A 9 13.75 -7.42 6.64
C ALA A 9 14.50 -6.10 6.86
N PHE A 10 14.17 -5.40 7.95
CA PHE A 10 14.77 -4.10 8.28
C PHE A 10 14.86 -3.86 9.79
N PRO A 11 15.87 -3.12 10.27
CA PRO A 11 15.95 -2.72 11.66
C PRO A 11 14.97 -1.58 11.96
N PHE A 12 14.19 -1.73 13.03
CA PHE A 12 13.24 -0.72 13.50
C PHE A 12 13.46 -0.39 14.99
N ALA A 13 13.47 0.89 15.32
CA ALA A 13 13.61 1.35 16.70
C ALA A 13 12.22 1.59 17.31
N VAL A 14 11.75 0.66 18.16
CA VAL A 14 10.39 0.71 18.73
C VAL A 14 10.26 1.88 19.73
N ASP A 15 11.30 2.11 20.53
CA ASP A 15 11.28 3.07 21.66
C ASP A 15 12.56 3.92 21.77
N GLY A 16 13.36 3.99 20.70
CA GLY A 16 14.63 4.76 20.67
C GLY A 16 15.78 4.14 21.47
N ASN A 17 15.51 3.19 22.36
CA ASN A 17 16.51 2.46 23.14
C ASN A 17 16.62 0.96 22.77
N GLN A 18 15.74 0.48 21.88
CA GLN A 18 15.73 -0.91 21.41
C GLN A 18 15.51 -0.94 19.90
N VAL A 19 16.45 -1.57 19.19
CA VAL A 19 16.36 -1.86 17.75
C VAL A 19 15.97 -3.33 17.61
N VAL A 20 14.85 -3.58 16.96
CA VAL A 20 14.37 -4.93 16.62
C VAL A 20 14.50 -5.13 15.12
N GLU A 21 14.84 -6.34 14.70
CA GLU A 21 14.84 -6.70 13.28
C GLU A 21 13.45 -7.18 12.89
N ILE A 22 12.77 -6.37 12.08
CA ILE A 22 11.48 -6.69 11.50
C ILE A 22 11.72 -7.73 10.40
N GLN A 23 11.15 -8.93 10.57
CA GLN A 23 11.30 -10.03 9.64
C GLN A 23 10.39 -9.84 8.41
N THR A 24 10.68 -10.59 7.34
CA THR A 24 9.80 -10.64 6.17
C THR A 24 8.53 -11.43 6.47
N GLY A 25 7.40 -10.99 5.90
CA GLY A 25 6.10 -11.64 6.06
C GLY A 25 5.02 -10.68 6.55
N GLU A 26 3.84 -11.23 6.81
CA GLU A 26 2.69 -10.48 7.31
C GLU A 26 2.83 -10.31 8.82
N GLN A 27 2.83 -9.08 9.29
CA GLN A 27 2.92 -8.79 10.71
C GLN A 27 2.15 -7.54 11.10
N GLU A 28 1.51 -7.64 12.26
CA GLU A 28 0.87 -6.50 12.91
C GLU A 28 1.96 -5.65 13.58
N VAL A 29 2.01 -4.37 13.22
CA VAL A 29 3.02 -3.44 13.73
C VAL A 29 2.38 -2.14 14.23
N SER A 30 3.16 -1.32 14.93
CA SER A 30 2.72 0.02 15.32
C SER A 30 2.62 0.95 14.10
N GLU A 31 1.83 2.03 14.21
CA GLU A 31 1.64 3.02 13.13
C GLU A 31 2.97 3.62 12.67
N ARG A 32 3.88 3.92 13.60
CA ARG A 32 5.25 4.39 13.27
C ARG A 32 6.03 3.37 12.46
N CYS A 33 5.94 2.09 12.82
CA CYS A 33 6.65 1.04 12.10
C CYS A 33 6.09 0.87 10.69
N ALA A 34 4.76 0.84 10.54
CA ALA A 34 4.12 0.75 9.24
C ALA A 34 4.50 1.93 8.33
N LEU A 35 4.44 3.16 8.85
CA LEU A 35 4.80 4.35 8.07
C LEU A 35 6.28 4.31 7.64
N VAL A 36 7.19 3.94 8.54
CA VAL A 36 8.60 3.81 8.19
C VAL A 36 8.83 2.70 7.17
N ALA A 37 8.18 1.54 7.34
CA ALA A 37 8.33 0.40 6.46
C ALA A 37 7.79 0.66 5.05
N VAL A 38 6.64 1.32 4.95
CA VAL A 38 5.94 1.58 3.68
C VAL A 38 6.43 2.86 3.02
N GLU A 39 6.47 4.00 3.73
CA GLU A 39 6.79 5.29 3.11
C GLU A 39 8.28 5.63 3.11
N HIS A 40 9.00 5.37 4.21
CA HIS A 40 10.40 5.78 4.30
C HIS A 40 11.36 4.77 3.68
N LEU A 41 11.10 3.49 3.91
CA LEU A 41 11.93 2.39 3.45
C LEU A 41 11.41 1.74 2.17
N GLY A 42 10.10 1.78 1.91
CA GLY A 42 9.49 1.11 0.76
C GLY A 42 9.67 -0.42 0.78
N VAL A 43 9.87 -1.00 1.96
CA VAL A 43 10.13 -2.44 2.16
C VAL A 43 8.89 -3.21 2.61
N ALA A 44 7.76 -2.53 2.82
CA ALA A 44 6.50 -3.16 3.19
C ALA A 44 5.29 -2.54 2.49
N GLU A 45 4.14 -3.19 2.60
CA GLU A 45 2.84 -2.74 2.08
C GLU A 45 1.73 -2.93 3.13
N TYR A 46 0.74 -2.03 3.18
CA TYR A 46 -0.42 -2.20 4.05
C TYR A 46 -1.34 -3.32 3.54
N LEU A 47 -1.64 -4.30 4.38
CA LEU A 47 -2.50 -5.44 4.04
C LEU A 47 -3.98 -5.16 4.35
N ASP A 48 -4.24 -4.57 5.51
CA ASP A 48 -5.59 -4.38 6.07
C ASP A 48 -6.29 -3.09 5.57
N GLY A 49 -5.66 -2.32 4.68
CA GLY A 49 -6.23 -1.04 4.22
C GLY A 49 -6.15 0.07 5.27
N SER A 50 -5.48 -0.18 6.40
CA SER A 50 -5.16 0.80 7.44
C SER A 50 -3.97 1.72 7.08
N GLY A 51 -3.58 1.76 5.80
CA GLY A 51 -2.64 2.73 5.28
C GLY A 51 -3.29 4.10 5.07
N PRO A 52 -2.49 5.18 4.88
CA PRO A 52 -3.05 6.42 4.37
C PRO A 52 -3.79 6.14 3.06
N PRO A 53 -4.91 6.84 2.77
CA PRO A 53 -5.65 6.66 1.53
C PRO A 53 -4.68 6.86 0.37
N GLU A 54 -4.35 5.76 -0.32
CA GLU A 54 -3.41 5.76 -1.43
C GLU A 54 -4.00 6.66 -2.52
N SER A 55 -3.41 7.84 -2.68
CA SER A 55 -3.89 8.82 -3.66
C SER A 55 -3.44 8.45 -5.07
N ASP A 56 -2.49 7.52 -5.20
CA ASP A 56 -2.00 6.98 -6.45
C ASP A 56 -2.92 5.86 -6.98
N PRO A 57 -3.71 6.09 -8.04
CA PRO A 57 -4.52 5.05 -8.68
C PRO A 57 -3.69 3.85 -9.19
N LEU A 58 -2.40 4.05 -9.49
CA LEU A 58 -1.49 2.97 -9.86
C LEU A 58 -1.05 2.09 -8.68
N LYS A 59 -1.27 2.53 -7.44
CA LYS A 59 -0.97 1.73 -6.24
C LYS A 59 -2.22 1.20 -5.55
N MET A 60 -3.38 1.82 -5.78
CA MET A 60 -4.71 1.34 -5.35
C MET A 60 -4.95 -0.14 -5.64
N LYS A 61 -5.74 -0.79 -4.77
CA LYS A 61 -6.23 -2.16 -5.00
C LYS A 61 -7.25 -2.17 -6.15
N VAL A 62 -7.44 -3.33 -6.79
CA VAL A 62 -8.44 -3.51 -7.87
C VAL A 62 -9.83 -2.95 -7.53
N PRO A 63 -10.43 -3.22 -6.35
CA PRO A 63 -11.71 -2.62 -5.98
C PRO A 63 -11.66 -1.08 -5.91
N GLU A 64 -10.66 -0.50 -5.23
CA GLU A 64 -10.52 0.96 -5.11
C GLU A 64 -10.28 1.63 -6.47
N LEU A 65 -9.46 1.01 -7.32
CA LEU A 65 -9.19 1.49 -8.66
C LEU A 65 -10.44 1.49 -9.55
N LYS A 66 -11.29 0.45 -9.43
CA LYS A 66 -12.60 0.41 -10.11
C LYS A 66 -13.51 1.55 -9.64
N GLU A 67 -13.56 1.79 -8.33
CA GLU A 67 -14.34 2.91 -7.77
C GLU A 67 -13.80 4.26 -8.26
N TRP A 68 -12.47 4.42 -8.29
CA TRP A 68 -11.82 5.64 -8.79
C TRP A 68 -12.08 5.89 -10.27
N LEU A 69 -11.92 4.87 -11.13
CA LEU A 69 -12.24 4.96 -12.56
C LEU A 69 -13.72 5.31 -12.77
N THR A 70 -14.62 4.68 -12.01
CA THR A 70 -16.06 4.99 -12.04
C THR A 70 -16.31 6.45 -11.63
N ALA A 71 -15.68 6.92 -10.56
CA ALA A 71 -15.79 8.29 -10.07
C ALA A 71 -15.24 9.31 -11.07
N LYS A 72 -14.23 8.93 -11.87
CA LYS A 72 -13.70 9.72 -12.98
C LYS A 72 -14.54 9.63 -14.25
N GLY A 73 -15.58 8.79 -14.29
CA GLY A 73 -16.40 8.56 -15.47
C GLY A 73 -15.71 7.72 -16.55
N ILE A 74 -14.68 6.95 -16.18
CA ILE A 74 -13.93 6.09 -17.09
C ILE A 74 -14.59 4.72 -17.10
N ALA A 75 -15.09 4.31 -18.27
CA ALA A 75 -15.63 2.97 -18.46
C ALA A 75 -14.48 1.95 -18.47
N PHE A 76 -14.63 0.88 -17.70
CA PHE A 76 -13.73 -0.26 -17.68
C PHE A 76 -14.52 -1.56 -17.76
N GLU A 77 -13.87 -2.60 -18.29
CA GLU A 77 -14.47 -3.92 -18.34
C GLU A 77 -14.55 -4.53 -16.93
N PRO A 78 -15.68 -5.12 -16.52
CA PRO A 78 -15.82 -5.72 -15.19
C PRO A 78 -14.84 -6.88 -14.95
N GLY A 79 -14.43 -7.56 -16.04
CA GLY A 79 -13.41 -8.59 -16.07
C GLY A 79 -11.98 -8.10 -16.34
N ALA A 80 -11.76 -6.79 -16.48
CA ALA A 80 -10.43 -6.22 -16.68
C ALA A 80 -9.49 -6.59 -15.52
N LYS A 81 -8.25 -6.93 -15.87
CA LYS A 81 -7.19 -7.19 -14.88
C LYS A 81 -6.70 -5.90 -14.26
N LYS A 82 -6.00 -6.00 -13.13
CA LYS A 82 -5.37 -4.85 -12.44
C LYS A 82 -4.56 -4.00 -13.42
N GLU A 83 -3.78 -4.64 -14.29
CA GLU A 83 -2.94 -3.97 -15.28
C GLU A 83 -3.74 -3.14 -16.29
N GLU A 84 -4.88 -3.64 -16.77
CA GLU A 84 -5.75 -2.91 -17.72
C GLU A 84 -6.47 -1.74 -17.05
N LEU A 85 -6.96 -1.94 -15.83
CA LEU A 85 -7.57 -0.87 -15.03
C LEU A 85 -6.55 0.24 -14.76
N GLN A 86 -5.29 -0.10 -14.51
CA GLN A 86 -4.21 0.86 -14.30
C GLN A 86 -3.84 1.61 -15.59
N ALA A 87 -3.90 0.94 -16.75
CA ALA A 87 -3.66 1.58 -18.04
C ALA A 87 -4.74 2.60 -18.41
N LEU A 88 -5.96 2.45 -17.88
CA LEU A 88 -7.06 3.40 -18.07
C LEU A 88 -6.95 4.64 -17.19
N VAL A 89 -6.03 4.65 -16.21
CA VAL A 89 -5.81 5.80 -15.34
C VAL A 89 -5.22 6.95 -16.17
N PRO A 90 -5.92 8.08 -16.33
CA PRO A 90 -5.36 9.26 -16.97
C PRO A 90 -4.21 9.79 -16.10
N SER A 91 -3.01 9.78 -16.67
CA SER A 91 -1.87 10.55 -16.15
C SER A 91 -2.14 12.02 -16.45
N ASN A 92 -2.93 12.67 -15.61
CA ASN A 92 -3.14 14.11 -15.72
C ASN A 92 -1.89 14.79 -15.18
N ASP A 93 -0.98 15.17 -16.09
CA ASP A 93 0.15 16.06 -15.83
C ASP A 93 -0.34 17.43 -15.32
#